data_AF-A0A0P6XGU8-F1
#
_entry.id   AF-A0A0P6XGU8-F1
#
_cell.length_a   1.000
_cell.length_b   1.000
_cell.length_c   1.000
_cell.angle_alpha   90.00
_cell.angle_beta   90.00
_cell.angle_gamma   90.00
#
_symmetry.space_group_name_H-M   'P 1'
#
loop_
_entity.id
_entity.type
_entity.pdbx_description
1 polymer ?
#
loop_
_entity_poly.entity_id
_entity_poly.type
_entity_poly.pdbx_seq_one_letter_code
_entity_poly.pdbx_strand_id
1 'polypeptide(L)'
;MANILTTAEAASVLRCTIDNEEMLRLLPQVDAYIKRATGRDWTADPVIAPEAKNAARMLLVLWFENPGMIASGIATLNHGLTAALVQLEAMALNYHTFEGLSGSGYISLPGVKRGDVVASVTGIIGLSGDQSASFETVISLDDHLKQVASDLSGKWFRAHIIPPGDL
;
A
#
# COMPACT_ATOMS: atom_id res chain seq x y z
N MET A 1 -9.35 -13.52 5.51
CA MET A 1 -8.31 -12.67 4.91
C MET A 1 -9.01 -11.50 4.24
N ALA A 2 -8.53 -10.28 4.43
CA ALA A 2 -9.06 -9.11 3.73
C ALA A 2 -8.43 -9.05 2.34
N ASN A 3 -9.24 -8.80 1.33
CA ASN A 3 -8.81 -8.62 -0.05
C ASN A 3 -8.99 -7.15 -0.46
N ILE A 4 -8.31 -6.68 -1.52
CA ILE A 4 -8.49 -5.30 -2.02
C ILE A 4 -9.95 -5.06 -2.42
N LEU A 5 -10.56 -6.05 -3.07
CA LEU A 5 -12.00 -6.08 -3.34
C LEU A 5 -12.69 -7.03 -2.36
N THR A 6 -13.77 -6.56 -1.74
CA THR A 6 -14.68 -7.46 -1.03
C THR A 6 -15.32 -8.46 -1.99
N THR A 7 -15.78 -9.59 -1.47
CA THR A 7 -16.50 -10.60 -2.27
C THR A 7 -17.75 -10.03 -2.95
N ALA A 8 -18.44 -9.11 -2.27
CA ALA A 8 -19.60 -8.41 -2.82
C ALA A 8 -19.23 -7.46 -3.97
N GLU A 9 -18.14 -6.69 -3.83
CA GLU A 9 -17.64 -5.82 -4.90
C GLU A 9 -17.21 -6.64 -6.13
N ALA A 10 -16.50 -7.74 -5.90
CA ALA A 10 -16.05 -8.64 -6.96
C ALA A 10 -17.23 -9.27 -7.71
N ALA A 11 -18.23 -9.77 -6.98
CA ALA A 11 -19.44 -10.36 -7.57
C ALA A 11 -20.23 -9.34 -8.40
N SER A 12 -20.31 -8.10 -7.91
CA SER A 12 -20.95 -7.00 -8.64
C SER A 12 -20.21 -6.67 -9.94
N VAL A 13 -18.87 -6.64 -9.92
CA VAL A 13 -18.03 -6.37 -11.09
C VAL A 13 -18.19 -7.45 -12.16
N LEU A 14 -18.15 -8.71 -11.75
CA LEU A 14 -18.26 -9.86 -12.66
C LEU A 14 -19.69 -10.25 -13.02
N ARG A 15 -20.69 -9.61 -12.39
CA ARG A 15 -22.12 -9.95 -12.51
C ARG A 15 -22.40 -11.43 -12.20
N CYS A 16 -21.71 -11.98 -11.20
CA CYS A 16 -21.88 -13.35 -10.74
C CYS A 16 -22.40 -13.41 -9.30
N THR A 17 -22.59 -14.61 -8.78
CA THR A 17 -22.93 -14.82 -7.37
C THR A 17 -21.70 -14.63 -6.47
N ILE A 18 -21.93 -14.26 -5.21
CA ILE A 18 -20.87 -14.01 -4.22
C ILE A 18 -20.06 -15.26 -3.85
N ASP A 19 -20.58 -16.44 -4.15
CA ASP A 19 -20.02 -17.77 -3.88
C ASP A 19 -19.38 -18.40 -5.13
N ASN A 20 -19.25 -17.66 -6.23
CA ASN A 20 -18.59 -18.17 -7.43
C ASN A 20 -17.14 -18.60 -7.11
N GLU A 21 -16.85 -19.90 -7.25
CA GLU A 21 -15.57 -20.48 -6.85
C GLU A 21 -14.37 -19.91 -7.61
N GLU A 22 -14.53 -19.60 -8.89
CA GLU A 22 -13.46 -19.04 -9.72
C GLU A 22 -13.13 -17.60 -9.30
N MET A 23 -14.16 -16.77 -9.08
CA MET A 23 -13.99 -15.43 -8.53
C MET A 23 -13.23 -15.48 -7.20
N LEU A 24 -13.68 -16.34 -6.26
CA LEU A 24 -13.06 -16.47 -4.95
C LEU A 24 -11.59 -16.94 -5.03
N ARG A 25 -11.26 -17.78 -6.01
CA ARG A 25 -9.88 -18.22 -6.29
C ARG A 25 -9.01 -17.11 -6.87
N LEU A 26 -9.59 -16.20 -7.66
CA LEU A 26 -8.85 -15.09 -8.30
C LEU A 26 -8.55 -13.95 -7.33
N LEU A 27 -9.42 -13.64 -6.37
CA LEU A 27 -9.22 -12.54 -5.42
C LEU A 27 -7.81 -12.49 -4.79
N PRO A 28 -7.31 -13.55 -4.12
CA PRO A 28 -5.97 -13.50 -3.53
C PRO A 28 -4.85 -13.42 -4.58
N GLN A 29 -5.10 -13.89 -5.81
CA GLN A 29 -4.11 -13.79 -6.90
C GLN A 29 -4.00 -12.36 -7.41
N VAL A 30 -5.13 -11.65 -7.52
CA VAL A 30 -5.18 -10.23 -7.90
C VAL A 30 -4.43 -9.39 -6.87
N ASP A 31 -4.69 -9.62 -5.59
CA ASP A 31 -4.00 -8.90 -4.51
C ASP A 31 -2.49 -9.16 -4.54
N ALA A 32 -2.08 -10.43 -4.71
CA ALA A 32 -0.68 -10.79 -4.79
C ALA A 32 0.02 -10.16 -6.00
N TYR A 33 -0.67 -10.05 -7.14
CA TYR A 33 -0.12 -9.40 -8.32
C TYR A 33 0.07 -7.91 -8.12
N ILE A 34 -0.94 -7.20 -7.62
CA ILE A 34 -0.84 -5.76 -7.34
C ILE A 34 0.27 -5.50 -6.32
N LYS A 35 0.38 -6.34 -5.28
CA LYS A 35 1.46 -6.23 -4.30
C LYS A 35 2.85 -6.39 -4.91
N ARG A 36 3.04 -7.36 -5.81
CA ARG A 36 4.32 -7.56 -6.51
C ARG A 36 4.62 -6.44 -7.50
N ALA A 37 3.61 -5.96 -8.22
CA ALA A 37 3.76 -4.92 -9.23
C ALA A 37 4.06 -3.54 -8.62
N THR A 38 3.50 -3.25 -7.44
CA THR A 38 3.60 -1.92 -6.80
C THR A 38 4.55 -1.90 -5.61
N GLY A 39 5.08 -3.05 -5.20
CA GLY A 39 5.93 -3.20 -4.02
C GLY A 39 5.21 -3.04 -2.67
N ARG A 40 3.89 -2.78 -2.65
CA ARG A 40 3.12 -2.51 -1.43
C ARG A 40 1.98 -3.48 -1.22
N ASP A 41 1.79 -3.89 0.04
CA ASP A 41 0.58 -4.61 0.45
C ASP A 41 -0.58 -3.64 0.73
N TRP A 42 -1.47 -3.47 -0.24
CA TRP A 42 -2.65 -2.60 -0.14
C TRP A 42 -3.76 -3.20 0.72
N THR A 43 -3.78 -4.51 0.95
CA THR A 43 -4.81 -5.18 1.78
C THR A 43 -4.70 -4.82 3.25
N ALA A 44 -3.52 -4.33 3.66
CA ALA A 44 -3.22 -3.95 5.04
C ALA A 44 -3.73 -2.54 5.40
N ASP A 45 -4.19 -1.76 4.42
CA ASP A 45 -4.67 -0.40 4.67
C ASP A 45 -6.07 -0.44 5.30
N PRO A 46 -6.33 0.37 6.35
CA PRO A 46 -7.66 0.44 6.97
C PRO A 46 -8.73 0.97 6.01
N VAL A 47 -8.31 1.81 5.06
CA VAL A 47 -9.11 2.28 3.94
C VAL A 47 -8.33 1.99 2.67
N ILE A 48 -8.83 1.06 1.86
CA ILE A 48 -8.20 0.67 0.60
C ILE A 48 -8.29 1.83 -0.40
N ALA A 49 -7.16 2.23 -0.97
CA ALA A 49 -7.09 3.28 -1.98
C ALA A 49 -8.02 3.00 -3.18
N PRO A 50 -8.76 4.00 -3.68
CA PRO A 50 -9.60 3.85 -4.88
C PRO A 50 -8.83 3.31 -6.10
N GLU A 51 -7.58 3.72 -6.26
CA GLU A 51 -6.67 3.27 -7.30
C GLU A 51 -6.41 1.76 -7.21
N ALA A 52 -6.19 1.25 -5.99
CA ALA A 52 -5.97 -0.17 -5.76
C ALA A 52 -7.24 -0.96 -6.11
N LYS A 53 -8.42 -0.45 -5.73
CA LYS A 53 -9.70 -1.04 -6.13
C LYS A 53 -9.90 -1.04 -7.64
N ASN A 54 -9.56 0.05 -8.33
CA ASN A 54 -9.68 0.14 -9.78
C ASN A 54 -8.75 -0.83 -10.50
N ALA A 55 -7.49 -0.93 -10.09
CA ALA A 55 -6.54 -1.91 -10.62
C ALA A 55 -7.05 -3.34 -10.39
N ALA A 56 -7.54 -3.65 -9.18
CA ALA A 56 -8.08 -4.96 -8.85
C ALA A 56 -9.31 -5.31 -9.69
N ARG A 57 -10.22 -4.35 -9.97
CA ARG A 57 -11.38 -4.57 -10.84
C ARG A 57 -10.95 -4.92 -12.27
N MET A 58 -10.00 -4.18 -12.83
CA MET A 58 -9.50 -4.42 -14.18
C MET A 58 -8.84 -5.79 -14.31
N LEU A 59 -7.99 -6.16 -13.33
CA LEU A 59 -7.34 -7.47 -13.29
C LEU A 59 -8.33 -8.61 -13.12
N LEU A 60 -9.30 -8.45 -12.22
CA LEU A 60 -10.31 -9.46 -11.96
C LEU A 60 -11.12 -9.78 -13.22
N VAL A 61 -11.61 -8.75 -13.93
CA VAL A 61 -12.35 -8.94 -15.19
C VAL A 61 -11.46 -9.63 -16.23
N LEU A 62 -10.23 -9.13 -16.42
CA LEU A 62 -9.30 -9.67 -17.41
C LEU A 62 -9.03 -11.17 -17.21
N TRP A 63 -8.78 -11.58 -15.97
CA TRP A 63 -8.43 -12.97 -15.66
C TRP A 63 -9.63 -13.89 -15.57
N PHE A 64 -10.78 -13.37 -15.14
CA PHE A 64 -12.02 -14.15 -15.10
C PHE A 64 -12.55 -14.44 -16.52
N GLU A 65 -12.48 -13.46 -17.42
CA GLU A 65 -12.93 -13.63 -18.82
C GLU A 65 -11.92 -14.39 -19.68
N ASN A 66 -10.62 -14.30 -19.36
CA ASN A 66 -9.56 -14.99 -20.10
C ASN A 66 -8.50 -15.57 -19.14
N PRO A 67 -8.71 -16.78 -18.60
CA PRO A 67 -7.78 -17.38 -17.63
C PRO A 67 -6.39 -17.69 -18.21
N GLY A 68 -6.25 -17.78 -19.53
CA GLY A 68 -4.95 -17.88 -20.21
C GLY A 68 -4.05 -16.65 -19.99
N MET A 69 -4.62 -15.55 -19.50
CA MET A 69 -3.89 -14.33 -19.17
C MET A 69 -3.19 -14.34 -17.80
N ILE A 70 -3.50 -15.30 -16.93
CA ILE A 70 -2.87 -15.39 -15.60
C ILE A 70 -1.38 -15.76 -15.72
N ALA A 71 -1.01 -16.53 -16.75
CA ALA A 71 0.34 -17.08 -16.93
C ALA A 71 1.16 -16.43 -18.05
N SER A 72 0.52 -15.68 -18.96
CA SER A 72 1.23 -15.02 -20.06
C SER A 72 1.67 -13.63 -19.61
N GLY A 73 2.86 -13.54 -19.01
CA GLY A 73 3.53 -12.27 -18.66
C GLY A 73 3.85 -11.35 -19.85
N ILE A 74 3.11 -11.47 -20.97
CA ILE A 74 3.39 -10.88 -22.28
C ILE A 74 2.15 -10.25 -22.95
N ALA A 75 0.89 -10.54 -22.57
CA ALA A 75 -0.19 -9.75 -23.17
C ALA A 75 -0.26 -8.40 -22.44
N THR A 76 0.26 -7.39 -23.13
CA THR A 76 0.10 -5.95 -22.87
C THR A 76 -1.07 -5.69 -21.93
N LEU A 77 -0.77 -5.45 -20.66
CA LEU A 77 -1.73 -4.87 -19.74
C LEU A 77 -2.35 -3.68 -20.49
N ASN A 78 -3.68 -3.63 -20.58
CA ASN A 78 -4.35 -2.50 -21.22
C ASN A 78 -3.78 -1.21 -20.63
N HIS A 79 -3.57 -0.17 -21.45
CA HIS A 79 -2.96 1.10 -21.02
C HIS A 79 -3.55 1.65 -19.71
N GLY A 80 -4.85 1.45 -19.47
CA GLY A 80 -5.51 1.83 -18.23
C GLY A 80 -5.00 1.09 -16.99
N LEU A 81 -4.73 -0.21 -17.09
CA LEU A 81 -4.19 -1.00 -15.98
C LEU A 81 -2.72 -0.64 -15.71
N THR A 82 -1.93 -0.43 -16.75
CA THR A 82 -0.55 0.05 -16.61
C THR A 82 -0.51 1.41 -15.90
N ALA A 83 -1.36 2.35 -16.31
CA ALA A 83 -1.46 3.66 -15.66
C ALA A 83 -1.85 3.55 -14.18
N ALA A 84 -2.84 2.70 -13.85
CA ALA A 84 -3.24 2.47 -12.46
C ALA A 84 -2.11 1.86 -11.61
N LEU A 85 -1.35 0.91 -12.15
CA LEU A 85 -0.22 0.30 -11.45
C LEU A 85 0.94 1.27 -11.25
N VAL A 86 1.27 2.10 -12.25
CA VAL A 86 2.30 3.15 -12.11
C VAL A 86 1.89 4.20 -11.08
N GLN A 87 0.62 4.59 -11.05
CA GLN A 87 0.11 5.50 -10.02
C GLN A 87 0.23 4.88 -8.63
N LEU A 88 -0.12 3.60 -8.48
CA LEU A 88 0.04 2.89 -7.21
C LEU A 88 1.52 2.74 -6.79
N GLU A 89 2.42 2.47 -7.74
CA GLU A 89 3.85 2.43 -7.47
C GLU A 89 4.36 3.80 -6.96
N ALA A 90 3.95 4.90 -7.62
CA ALA A 90 4.28 6.24 -7.16
C ALA A 90 3.73 6.53 -5.75
N MET A 91 2.48 6.14 -5.47
CA MET A 91 1.90 6.25 -4.13
C MET A 91 2.65 5.39 -3.11
N ALA A 92 3.14 4.22 -3.50
CA ALA A 92 3.91 3.35 -2.61
C ALA A 92 5.24 3.99 -2.18
N LEU A 93 5.85 4.85 -3.01
CA LEU A 93 7.09 5.58 -2.68
C LEU A 93 6.92 6.55 -1.51
N ASN A 94 5.70 7.04 -1.26
CA ASN A 94 5.39 7.90 -0.12
C ASN A 94 5.35 7.13 1.21
N TYR A 95 5.50 5.81 1.18
CA TYR A 95 5.53 4.99 2.38
C TYR A 95 6.94 4.49 2.69
N HIS A 96 7.43 4.87 3.85
CA HIS A 96 8.77 4.53 4.30
C HIS A 96 8.71 3.55 5.46
N THR A 97 9.48 2.47 5.38
CA THR A 97 9.61 1.48 6.47
C THR A 97 10.96 1.65 7.14
N PHE A 98 10.98 1.70 8.47
CA PHE A 98 12.19 1.96 9.27
C PHE A 98 12.12 1.32 10.66
N GLU A 99 13.29 1.21 11.29
CA GLU A 99 13.43 0.75 12.68
C GLU A 99 13.47 1.96 13.64
N GLY A 100 12.84 1.82 14.82
CA GLY A 100 12.91 2.81 15.89
C GLY A 100 14.26 2.83 16.60
N LEU A 101 14.56 3.97 17.22
CA LEU A 101 15.79 4.19 17.99
C LEU A 101 15.58 3.86 19.48
N SER A 102 16.67 3.53 20.17
CA SER A 102 16.72 3.36 21.63
C SER A 102 16.67 4.68 22.42
N GLY A 103 16.28 5.78 21.77
CA GLY A 103 16.35 7.15 22.26
C GLY A 103 15.61 8.10 21.32
N SER A 104 15.36 9.33 21.77
CA SER A 104 14.91 10.38 20.85
C SER A 104 16.06 10.79 19.93
N GLY A 105 15.76 11.05 18.66
CA GLY A 105 16.81 11.28 17.66
C GLY A 105 16.27 11.28 16.23
N TYR A 106 17.18 11.21 15.26
CA TYR A 106 16.84 11.22 13.84
C TYR A 106 17.08 9.86 13.22
N ILE A 107 16.08 9.37 12.49
CA ILE A 107 16.11 8.14 11.70
C ILE A 107 16.31 8.56 10.25
N SER A 108 17.25 7.94 9.55
CA SER A 108 17.46 8.23 8.13
C SER A 108 16.31 7.67 7.30
N LEU A 109 15.62 8.56 6.58
CA LEU A 109 14.57 8.25 5.61
C LEU A 109 14.90 8.94 4.30
N PRO A 110 15.73 8.33 3.43
CA PRO A 110 16.12 8.95 2.17
C PRO A 110 14.89 9.31 1.30
N GLY A 111 14.92 10.51 0.72
CA GLY A 111 13.88 10.98 -0.20
C GLY A 111 12.90 11.98 0.43
N VAL A 112 12.79 12.01 1.75
CA VAL A 112 11.92 12.98 2.46
C VAL A 112 12.58 14.35 2.50
N LYS A 113 11.78 15.41 2.42
CA LYS A 113 12.26 16.80 2.43
C LYS A 113 11.66 17.56 3.60
N ARG A 114 12.40 18.54 4.09
CA ARG A 114 11.91 19.47 5.11
C ARG A 114 10.60 20.10 4.65
N GLY A 115 9.58 20.02 5.51
CA GLY A 115 8.24 20.51 5.22
C GLY A 115 7.25 19.44 4.74
N ASP A 116 7.71 18.23 4.42
CA ASP A 116 6.82 17.10 4.19
C ASP A 116 6.06 16.75 5.47
N VAL A 117 4.82 16.30 5.31
CA VAL A 117 3.93 15.97 6.43
C VAL A 117 3.94 14.47 6.67
N VAL A 118 4.16 14.10 7.92
CA VAL A 118 4.03 12.71 8.39
C VAL A 118 2.55 12.48 8.67
N ALA A 119 1.82 12.01 7.65
CA ALA A 119 0.38 11.84 7.71
C ALA A 119 -0.04 10.71 8.64
N SER A 120 0.75 9.63 8.70
CA SER A 120 0.55 8.55 9.66
C SER A 120 1.83 7.78 9.92
N VAL A 121 1.94 7.20 11.11
CA VAL A 121 2.97 6.21 11.44
C VAL A 121 2.31 4.99 12.06
N THR A 122 2.49 3.82 11.46
CA THR A 122 1.88 2.57 11.95
C THR A 122 2.97 1.58 12.38
N GLY A 123 2.80 0.97 13.55
CA GLY A 123 3.66 -0.13 13.99
C GLY A 123 3.43 -1.42 13.20
N ILE A 124 4.52 -2.06 12.76
CA ILE A 124 4.49 -3.33 12.00
C ILE A 124 5.06 -4.49 12.83
N ILE A 125 6.21 -4.30 13.48
CA ILE A 125 6.89 -5.35 14.26
C ILE A 125 7.15 -4.83 15.67
N GLY A 126 6.86 -5.65 16.69
CA GLY A 126 7.07 -5.31 18.10
C GLY A 126 6.07 -4.31 18.69
N LEU A 127 5.30 -3.64 17.84
CA LEU A 127 4.18 -2.78 18.22
C LEU A 127 3.17 -2.70 17.07
N SER A 128 1.89 -2.47 17.40
CA SER A 128 0.80 -2.38 16.43
C SER A 128 -0.01 -1.10 16.62
N GLY A 129 -0.65 -0.65 15.55
CA GLY A 129 -1.55 0.51 15.56
C GLY A 129 -0.83 1.83 15.29
N ASP A 130 -1.55 2.93 15.47
CA ASP A 130 -1.05 4.29 15.25
C ASP A 130 0.01 4.67 16.28
N GLN A 131 1.12 5.20 15.78
CA GLN A 131 2.31 5.61 16.51
C GLN A 131 2.73 7.04 16.16
N SER A 132 1.87 7.81 15.49
CA SER A 132 2.18 9.16 15.03
C SER A 132 2.62 10.09 16.16
N ALA A 133 2.12 9.92 17.39
CA ALA A 133 2.53 10.70 18.57
C ALA A 133 4.00 10.48 18.99
N SER A 134 4.62 9.39 18.56
CA SER A 134 6.01 9.04 18.88
C SER A 134 7.03 9.69 17.94
N PHE A 135 6.56 10.34 16.87
CA PHE A 135 7.38 10.94 15.82
C PHE A 135 6.96 12.40 15.58
N GLU A 136 7.77 13.15 14.85
CA GLU A 136 7.38 14.48 14.40
C GLU A 136 6.25 14.42 13.35
N THR A 137 5.43 15.48 13.29
CA THR A 137 4.32 15.59 12.33
C THR A 137 4.73 16.25 11.01
N VAL A 138 5.84 16.99 11.01
CA VAL A 138 6.42 17.64 9.82
C VAL A 138 7.91 17.39 9.85
N ILE A 139 8.46 16.94 8.72
CA ILE A 139 9.89 16.67 8.57
C ILE A 139 10.69 17.95 8.82
N SER A 140 11.54 17.91 9.85
CA SER A 140 12.34 19.07 10.27
C SER A 140 13.75 19.10 9.64
N LEU A 141 14.22 17.96 9.13
CA LEU A 141 15.54 17.80 8.51
C LEU A 141 15.44 16.93 7.26
N ASP A 142 16.09 17.34 6.17
CA ASP A 142 16.09 16.58 4.93
C ASP A 142 16.62 15.15 5.14
N ASP A 143 15.98 14.20 4.48
CA ASP A 143 16.31 12.77 4.51
C ASP A 143 16.26 12.13 5.91
N HIS A 144 15.60 12.77 6.88
CA HIS A 144 15.49 12.29 8.26
C HIS A 144 14.10 12.48 8.86
N LEU A 145 13.65 11.52 9.66
CA LEU A 145 12.47 11.62 10.51
C LEU A 145 12.89 11.64 11.98
N LYS A 146 12.37 12.60 12.73
CA LYS A 146 12.62 12.71 14.17
C LYS A 146 11.71 11.77 14.98
N GLN A 147 12.32 10.90 15.76
CA GLN A 147 11.68 10.18 16.85
C GLN A 147 11.67 11.06 18.11
N VAL A 148 10.48 11.25 18.68
CA VAL A 148 10.27 12.01 19.93
C VAL A 148 10.21 11.07 21.14
N ALA A 149 9.75 9.83 20.94
CA ALA A 149 9.69 8.81 21.98
C ALA A 149 11.07 8.37 22.48
N SER A 150 11.11 7.95 23.74
CA SER A 150 12.35 7.61 24.46
C SER A 150 12.92 6.22 24.15
N ASP A 151 12.11 5.23 23.77
CA ASP A 151 12.61 3.91 23.37
C ASP A 151 11.64 3.16 22.45
N LEU A 152 12.04 3.01 21.19
CA LEU A 152 11.37 2.21 20.18
C LEU A 152 12.33 1.19 19.53
N SER A 153 13.42 0.85 20.21
CA SER A 153 14.41 -0.10 19.70
C SER A 153 13.81 -1.48 19.41
N GLY A 154 14.26 -2.13 18.32
CA GLY A 154 13.75 -3.44 17.90
C GLY A 154 12.31 -3.44 17.38
N LYS A 155 11.67 -2.27 17.27
CA LYS A 155 10.33 -2.11 16.69
C LYS A 155 10.43 -1.52 15.29
N TRP A 156 9.58 -2.00 14.40
CA TRP A 156 9.52 -1.52 13.03
C TRP A 156 8.23 -0.76 12.77
N PHE A 157 8.36 0.33 12.02
CA PHE A 157 7.28 1.24 11.71
C PHE A 157 7.20 1.49 10.22
N ARG A 158 6.02 1.94 9.78
CA ARG A 158 5.79 2.48 8.45
C ARG A 158 5.20 3.87 8.57
N ALA A 159 5.90 4.87 8.03
CA ALA A 159 5.38 6.22 7.90
C ALA A 159 4.78 6.42 6.50
N HIS A 160 3.69 7.18 6.43
CA HIS A 160 3.16 7.77 5.20
C HIS A 160 3.53 9.24 5.19
N ILE A 161 4.31 9.65 4.19
CA ILE A 161 4.85 11.00 4.08
C ILE A 161 4.26 11.67 2.84
N ILE A 162 3.60 12.81 3.03
CA ILE A 162 2.92 13.55 1.99
C ILE A 162 3.69 14.85 1.73
N PRO A 163 4.13 15.11 0.48
CA PRO A 163 4.71 16.39 0.11
C PRO A 163 3.71 17.53 0.36
N PRO A 164 4.17 18.73 0.77
CA PRO A 164 3.27 19.84 1.10
C PRO A 164 2.40 20.32 -0.07
N GLY A 165 2.75 19.99 -1.31
CA GLY A 165 1.94 20.30 -2.50
C GLY A 165 0.75 19.37 -2.73
N ASP A 166 0.71 18.21 -2.06
CA ASP A 166 -0.28 17.15 -2.24
C ASP A 166 -1.23 17.00 -1.03
N LEU A 167 -1.21 17.98 -0.11
CA LEU A 167 -2.06 18.05 1.08
C LEU A 167 -3.52 18.44 0.78
#